data_AF-W5KI88-F1
#
_entry.id   AF-W5KI88-F1
#
_cell.length_a   1.000
_cell.length_b   1.000
_cell.length_c   1.000
_cell.angle_alpha   90.00
_cell.angle_beta   90.00
_cell.angle_gamma   90.00
#
_symmetry.space_group_name_H-M   'P 1'
#
loop_
_entity.id
_entity.type
_entity.pdbx_description
1 polymer ?
#
loop_
_entity_poly.entity_id
_entity_poly.type
_entity_poly.pdbx_seq_one_letter_code
_entity_poly.pdbx_strand_id
1 'polypeptide(L)'
;MCQTCVLFIQFIEAIVVLVRQTSHLRVTRALRPIFLVDCRYCGAVRRNLRQIFQSLPPFIDILLLLLFFMIIFAILGFCLFSTNPADHYFNTLENSIVSLFVLLTTANFPDVMMPAYSRNRWSCVFFIVYLSIELYFIMNLLLAVVFDTFNGVERVKFKSLLLHKRSAIEHAFQLLVSRQRPDGVSLKQFDGLLRFYRPRMSARDRFLTFKALNQSGTTMLSGEHWFDDLPHTAFLIFKGFIHLLSFVSTLVSALINKRCFLNMQLLVLSCFVVYGVEVLLKITGLGPVAYFSSGWNLFDFSVTVFAFLGLIALAFHMEPFYFIVVLRPLQLLRLFKIKQRYRNVLDTMFELFPRMASLGLTLIIFYYSFAIVGMEFFADVIYPNCCNTSTVADAYRQINVTIGNRTVLEEGYYYLNNFNNILSSFVTLFELTVVNNWYITMEGVTSQTTHWSRLYFMTFYIVTMVVMTIIVAFILDAFVFRMNYSRKNREPLDDPEDEKGIVFEAEVTRVEALQALELYKHTLVGTNISSLQEMCVAIEKSGHPSLVFLGRRSRTKSDLSMKMYQEEIQEWYEEYSRTNLPQLDSSLHRDLDSPDPSQSVN
;
A
#
# COMPACT_ATOMS: atom_id res chain seq x y z
N MET A 1 -11.55 -26.27 1.24
CA MET A 1 -12.67 -26.64 0.35
C MET A 1 -12.70 -25.83 -0.95
N CYS A 2 -12.77 -24.49 -0.92
CA CYS A 2 -12.84 -23.71 -2.19
C CYS A 2 -11.62 -23.93 -3.12
N GLN A 3 -10.39 -23.88 -2.58
CA GLN A 3 -9.17 -24.12 -3.37
C GLN A 3 -9.12 -25.52 -3.99
N THR A 4 -9.52 -26.55 -3.25
CA THR A 4 -9.54 -27.93 -3.75
C THR A 4 -10.58 -28.10 -4.86
N CYS A 5 -11.73 -27.43 -4.75
CA CYS A 5 -12.73 -27.39 -5.84
C CYS A 5 -12.19 -26.68 -7.08
N VAL A 6 -11.54 -25.52 -6.93
CA VAL A 6 -10.94 -24.79 -8.08
C VAL A 6 -9.84 -25.62 -8.75
N LEU A 7 -8.97 -26.26 -7.96
CA LEU A 7 -7.93 -27.14 -8.48
C LEU A 7 -8.53 -28.32 -9.26
N PHE A 8 -9.58 -28.94 -8.72
CA PHE A 8 -10.27 -30.05 -9.37
C PHE A 8 -10.90 -29.63 -10.70
N ILE A 9 -11.62 -28.49 -10.72
CA ILE A 9 -12.21 -27.94 -11.96
C ILE A 9 -11.12 -27.66 -13.00
N GLN A 10 -10.01 -27.02 -12.60
CA GLN A 10 -8.92 -26.71 -13.52
C GLN A 10 -8.19 -27.97 -14.03
N PHE A 11 -8.09 -29.00 -13.19
CA PHE A 11 -7.51 -30.28 -13.58
C PHE A 11 -8.37 -31.00 -14.62
N ILE A 12 -9.69 -31.05 -14.40
CA ILE A 12 -10.64 -31.59 -15.39
C ILE A 12 -10.56 -30.81 -16.70
N GLU A 13 -10.61 -29.48 -16.64
CA GLU A 13 -10.55 -28.63 -17.84
C GLU A 13 -9.24 -28.87 -18.61
N ALA A 14 -8.11 -29.01 -17.90
CA ALA A 14 -6.81 -29.29 -18.52
C ALA A 14 -6.81 -30.65 -19.26
N ILE A 15 -7.37 -31.70 -18.65
CA ILE A 15 -7.53 -33.01 -19.30
C ILE A 15 -8.43 -32.90 -20.53
N VAL A 16 -9.58 -32.22 -20.42
CA VAL A 16 -10.51 -32.05 -21.53
C VAL A 16 -9.85 -31.33 -22.71
N VAL A 17 -9.07 -30.27 -22.46
CA VAL A 17 -8.32 -29.57 -23.53
C VAL A 17 -7.24 -30.47 -24.13
N LEU A 18 -6.52 -31.22 -23.30
CA LEU A 18 -5.48 -32.14 -23.77
C LEU A 18 -6.04 -33.26 -24.67
N VAL A 19 -7.21 -33.80 -24.31
CA VAL A 19 -7.89 -34.84 -25.09
C VAL A 19 -8.49 -34.27 -26.38
N ARG A 20 -9.11 -33.08 -26.33
CA ARG A 20 -9.78 -32.46 -27.49
C ARG A 20 -8.81 -31.81 -28.49
N GLN A 21 -7.56 -31.55 -28.10
CA GLN A 21 -6.55 -30.82 -28.90
C GLN A 21 -7.02 -29.43 -29.38
N THR A 22 -8.13 -28.92 -28.85
CA THR A 22 -8.74 -27.64 -29.16
C THR A 22 -9.14 -26.96 -27.86
N SER A 23 -8.90 -25.65 -27.77
CA SER A 23 -9.35 -24.88 -26.61
C SER A 23 -10.84 -24.58 -26.74
N HIS A 24 -11.60 -24.86 -25.69
CA HIS A 24 -12.97 -24.35 -25.53
C HIS A 24 -12.92 -23.02 -24.77
N LEU A 25 -14.07 -22.41 -24.43
CA LEU A 25 -14.13 -21.22 -23.58
C LEU A 25 -13.57 -21.53 -22.19
N ARG A 26 -12.47 -20.89 -21.81
CA ARG A 26 -11.72 -21.18 -20.57
C ARG A 26 -11.86 -20.08 -19.52
N VAL A 27 -13.10 -19.69 -19.25
CA VAL A 27 -13.45 -18.69 -18.23
C VAL A 27 -12.99 -19.10 -16.82
N THR A 28 -12.86 -20.41 -16.55
CA THR A 28 -12.40 -20.93 -15.24
C THR A 28 -10.99 -20.44 -14.86
N ARG A 29 -10.19 -19.99 -15.83
CA ARG A 29 -8.88 -19.36 -15.62
C ARG A 29 -8.98 -18.12 -14.72
N ALA A 30 -10.11 -17.41 -14.73
CA ALA A 30 -10.34 -16.21 -13.92
C ALA A 30 -10.28 -16.49 -12.41
N LEU A 31 -10.43 -17.75 -11.99
CA LEU A 31 -10.37 -18.19 -10.59
C LEU A 31 -8.93 -18.50 -10.10
N ARG A 32 -7.94 -18.57 -10.99
CA ARG A 32 -6.53 -18.85 -10.65
C ARG A 32 -5.89 -17.92 -9.61
N PRO A 33 -6.25 -16.62 -9.51
CA PRO A 33 -5.67 -15.75 -8.48
C PRO A 33 -5.85 -16.26 -7.05
N ILE A 34 -6.81 -17.17 -6.79
CA ILE A 34 -6.98 -17.78 -5.47
C ILE A 34 -5.70 -18.47 -4.97
N PHE A 35 -4.90 -19.05 -5.86
CA PHE A 35 -3.63 -19.71 -5.49
C PHE A 35 -2.57 -18.70 -5.05
N LEU A 36 -2.53 -17.51 -5.66
CA LEU A 36 -1.65 -16.42 -5.26
C LEU A 36 -2.10 -15.84 -3.91
N VAL A 37 -3.40 -15.63 -3.74
CA VAL A 37 -3.98 -15.07 -2.51
C VAL A 37 -3.72 -15.96 -1.30
N ASP A 38 -3.74 -17.28 -1.47
CA ASP A 38 -3.56 -18.21 -0.35
C ASP A 38 -2.09 -18.51 0.01
N CYS A 39 -1.14 -17.99 -0.76
CA CYS A 39 0.28 -18.11 -0.46
C CYS A 39 0.66 -17.40 0.86
N ARG A 40 1.59 -18.01 1.62
CA ARG A 40 2.10 -17.48 2.90
C ARG A 40 2.61 -16.04 2.79
N TYR A 41 3.27 -15.70 1.69
CA TYR A 41 3.82 -14.35 1.45
C TYR A 41 2.74 -13.30 1.14
N CYS A 42 1.63 -13.70 0.53
CA CYS A 42 0.53 -12.81 0.13
C CYS A 42 -0.54 -12.65 1.24
N GLY A 43 -0.17 -12.91 2.49
CA GLY A 43 -1.09 -12.79 3.63
C GLY A 43 -1.72 -11.39 3.78
N ALA A 44 -1.02 -10.33 3.36
CA ALA A 44 -1.56 -8.97 3.32
C ALA A 44 -2.67 -8.82 2.28
N VAL A 45 -2.44 -9.28 1.05
CA VAL A 45 -3.42 -9.26 -0.05
C VAL A 45 -4.70 -10.03 0.33
N ARG A 46 -4.56 -11.21 0.94
CA ARG A 46 -5.69 -12.01 1.43
C ARG A 46 -6.53 -11.28 2.48
N ARG A 47 -5.89 -10.48 3.33
CA ARG A 47 -6.61 -9.67 4.33
C ARG A 47 -7.34 -8.52 3.64
N ASN A 48 -6.67 -7.79 2.76
CA ASN A 48 -7.26 -6.66 2.02
C ASN A 48 -8.48 -7.12 1.20
N LEU A 49 -8.37 -8.21 0.43
CA LEU A 49 -9.48 -8.78 -0.32
C LEU A 49 -10.67 -9.16 0.58
N ARG A 50 -10.40 -9.84 1.69
CA ARG A 50 -11.46 -10.22 2.64
C ARG A 50 -12.15 -8.98 3.21
N GLN A 51 -11.40 -7.94 3.54
CA GLN A 51 -11.95 -6.69 4.06
C GLN A 51 -12.85 -6.00 3.03
N ILE A 52 -12.42 -5.92 1.76
CA ILE A 52 -13.24 -5.37 0.67
C ILE A 52 -14.58 -6.11 0.53
N PHE A 53 -14.57 -7.45 0.59
CA PHE A 53 -15.81 -8.22 0.54
C PHE A 53 -16.67 -8.09 1.80
N GLN A 54 -16.06 -7.87 2.97
CA GLN A 54 -16.78 -7.65 4.23
C GLN A 54 -17.44 -6.26 4.29
N SER A 55 -16.89 -5.25 3.62
CA SER A 55 -17.49 -3.92 3.50
C SER A 55 -18.56 -3.82 2.39
N LEU A 56 -18.80 -4.89 1.63
CA LEU A 56 -19.74 -4.89 0.50
C LEU A 56 -21.24 -4.80 0.90
N PRO A 57 -21.73 -5.39 2.00
CA PRO A 57 -23.16 -5.36 2.29
C PRO A 57 -23.76 -3.95 2.43
N PRO A 58 -23.19 -3.03 3.25
CA PRO A 58 -23.69 -1.65 3.33
C PRO A 58 -23.60 -0.89 1.99
N PHE A 59 -22.62 -1.25 1.16
CA PHE A 59 -22.48 -0.70 -0.18
C PHE A 59 -23.63 -1.11 -1.11
N ILE A 60 -24.07 -2.37 -1.03
CA ILE A 60 -25.19 -2.88 -1.85
C ILE A 60 -26.48 -2.11 -1.54
N ASP A 61 -26.73 -1.77 -0.27
CA ASP A 61 -27.94 -1.04 0.13
C ASP A 61 -28.01 0.36 -0.50
N ILE A 62 -26.89 1.09 -0.50
CA ILE A 62 -26.82 2.44 -1.09
C ILE A 62 -26.73 2.37 -2.62
N LEU A 63 -26.07 1.35 -3.17
CA LEU A 63 -26.07 1.10 -4.62
C LEU A 63 -27.50 0.84 -5.13
N LEU A 64 -28.32 0.12 -4.37
CA LEU A 64 -29.72 -0.10 -4.71
C LEU A 64 -30.50 1.23 -4.71
N LEU A 65 -30.26 2.10 -3.73
CA LEU A 65 -30.85 3.44 -3.68
C LEU A 65 -30.46 4.27 -4.91
N LEU A 66 -29.19 4.24 -5.30
CA LEU A 66 -28.67 4.90 -6.50
C LEU A 66 -29.34 4.39 -7.77
N LEU A 67 -29.39 3.06 -7.96
CA LEU A 67 -30.02 2.47 -9.14
C LEU A 67 -31.52 2.78 -9.20
N PHE A 68 -32.18 2.87 -8.03
CA PHE A 68 -33.59 3.23 -7.93
C PHE A 68 -33.86 4.66 -8.43
N PHE A 69 -33.11 5.66 -7.94
CA PHE A 69 -33.27 7.04 -8.42
C PHE A 69 -32.88 7.18 -9.90
N MET A 70 -31.83 6.48 -10.35
CA MET A 70 -31.39 6.48 -11.74
C MET A 70 -32.49 5.97 -12.67
N ILE A 71 -33.20 4.89 -12.29
CA ILE A 71 -34.32 4.36 -13.08
C ILE A 71 -35.48 5.37 -13.13
N ILE A 72 -35.80 6.06 -12.02
CA ILE A 72 -36.84 7.10 -12.01
C ILE A 72 -36.48 8.23 -12.98
N PHE A 73 -35.25 8.74 -12.92
CA PHE A 73 -34.78 9.78 -13.83
C PHE A 73 -34.69 9.29 -15.28
N ALA A 74 -34.38 8.02 -15.52
CA ALA A 74 -34.36 7.44 -16.87
C ALA A 74 -35.76 7.41 -17.48
N ILE A 75 -36.77 6.99 -16.71
CA ILE A 75 -38.18 7.00 -17.15
C ILE A 75 -38.63 8.44 -17.41
N LEU A 76 -38.32 9.37 -16.49
CA LEU A 76 -38.66 10.78 -16.66
C LEU A 76 -37.97 11.40 -17.89
N GLY A 77 -36.68 11.13 -18.09
CA GLY A 77 -35.89 11.61 -19.23
C GLY A 77 -36.43 11.08 -20.55
N PHE A 78 -36.77 9.78 -20.61
CA PHE A 78 -37.43 9.18 -21.77
C PHE A 78 -38.76 9.88 -22.08
N CYS A 79 -39.61 10.11 -21.09
CA CYS A 79 -40.89 10.82 -21.30
C CYS A 79 -40.72 12.28 -21.75
N LEU A 80 -39.68 12.97 -21.28
CA LEU A 80 -39.43 14.39 -21.60
C LEU A 80 -38.77 14.58 -22.97
N PHE A 81 -37.80 13.74 -23.34
CA PHE A 81 -36.89 14.00 -24.45
C PHE A 81 -37.06 13.08 -25.67
N SER A 82 -37.79 11.95 -25.55
CA SER A 82 -37.99 11.00 -26.66
C SER A 82 -38.67 11.60 -27.90
N THR A 83 -39.40 12.72 -27.75
CA THR A 83 -40.04 13.42 -28.87
C THR A 83 -39.07 14.16 -29.79
N ASN A 84 -37.78 14.26 -29.41
CA ASN A 84 -36.78 14.94 -30.20
C ASN A 84 -36.04 13.94 -31.14
N PRO A 85 -36.25 14.01 -32.47
CA PRO A 85 -35.58 13.07 -33.39
C PRO A 85 -34.08 13.30 -33.50
N ALA A 86 -33.58 14.48 -33.12
CA ALA A 86 -32.15 14.79 -33.08
C ALA A 86 -31.44 14.26 -31.82
N ASP A 87 -32.19 13.72 -30.85
CA ASP A 87 -31.65 13.19 -29.61
C ASP A 87 -31.53 11.66 -29.70
N HIS A 88 -30.30 11.17 -29.84
CA HIS A 88 -30.01 9.74 -29.86
C HIS A 88 -29.89 9.12 -28.46
N TYR A 89 -29.82 9.92 -27.40
CA TYR A 89 -29.60 9.45 -26.02
C TYR A 89 -30.89 8.96 -25.36
N PHE A 90 -32.01 9.67 -25.57
CA PHE A 90 -33.30 9.40 -24.91
C PHE A 90 -34.36 8.80 -25.85
N ASN A 91 -33.94 8.17 -26.95
CA ASN A 91 -34.84 7.58 -27.96
C ASN A 91 -35.55 6.29 -27.49
N THR A 92 -34.92 5.51 -26.62
CA THR A 92 -35.47 4.28 -26.03
C THR A 92 -35.23 4.27 -24.53
N LEU A 93 -36.01 3.48 -23.79
CA LEU A 93 -35.82 3.34 -22.35
C LEU A 93 -34.44 2.78 -22.01
N GLU A 94 -33.95 1.81 -22.78
CA GLU A 94 -32.60 1.24 -22.58
C GLU A 94 -31.52 2.30 -22.77
N ASN A 95 -31.55 3.05 -23.87
CA ASN A 95 -30.56 4.10 -24.14
C ASN A 95 -30.63 5.22 -23.11
N SER A 96 -31.81 5.52 -22.57
CA SER A 96 -31.98 6.49 -21.48
C SER A 96 -31.29 6.01 -20.20
N ILE A 97 -31.48 4.74 -19.82
CA ILE A 97 -30.82 4.13 -18.64
C ILE A 97 -29.29 4.14 -18.84
N VAL A 98 -28.80 3.70 -20.00
CA VAL A 98 -27.35 3.66 -20.30
C VAL A 98 -26.77 5.08 -20.30
N SER A 99 -27.44 6.05 -20.93
CA SER A 99 -26.96 7.43 -21.02
C SER A 99 -26.88 8.10 -19.65
N LEU A 100 -27.86 7.84 -18.76
CA LEU A 100 -27.83 8.34 -17.39
C LEU A 100 -26.79 7.62 -16.52
N PHE A 101 -26.59 6.31 -16.70
CA PHE A 101 -25.49 5.60 -16.05
C PHE A 101 -24.13 6.16 -16.46
N VAL A 102 -23.92 6.48 -17.75
CA VAL A 102 -22.70 7.15 -18.21
C VAL A 102 -22.60 8.58 -17.65
N LEU A 103 -23.72 9.31 -17.57
CA LEU A 103 -23.76 10.65 -16.99
C LEU A 103 -23.46 10.66 -15.49
N LEU A 104 -23.82 9.62 -14.75
CA LEU A 104 -23.43 9.44 -13.34
C LEU A 104 -21.90 9.51 -13.19
N THR A 105 -21.18 9.02 -14.18
CA THR A 105 -19.70 9.07 -14.21
C THR A 105 -19.14 10.37 -14.78
N THR A 106 -20.02 11.27 -15.24
CA THR A 106 -19.72 12.53 -15.96
C THR A 106 -18.95 12.36 -17.29
N ALA A 107 -18.85 11.14 -17.82
CA ALA A 107 -18.03 10.85 -19.00
C ALA A 107 -18.61 11.39 -20.32
N ASN A 108 -19.92 11.62 -20.39
CA ASN A 108 -20.62 12.13 -21.59
C ASN A 108 -21.25 13.52 -21.35
N PHE A 109 -20.86 14.23 -20.29
CA PHE A 109 -21.26 15.62 -20.06
C PHE A 109 -20.22 16.54 -20.72
N PRO A 110 -20.60 17.52 -21.56
CA PRO A 110 -21.95 18.08 -21.74
C PRO A 110 -22.80 17.41 -22.85
N ASP A 111 -22.24 16.52 -23.65
CA ASP A 111 -22.83 16.04 -24.92
C ASP A 111 -24.26 15.48 -24.78
N VAL A 112 -24.53 14.70 -23.73
CA VAL A 112 -25.86 14.12 -23.46
C VAL A 112 -26.97 15.17 -23.26
N MET A 113 -26.62 16.38 -22.80
CA MET A 113 -27.57 17.47 -22.53
C MET A 113 -27.81 18.34 -23.77
N MET A 114 -26.84 18.43 -24.68
CA MET A 114 -26.84 19.44 -25.74
C MET A 114 -28.06 19.39 -26.68
N PRO A 115 -28.53 18.22 -27.15
CA PRO A 115 -29.73 18.14 -27.99
C PRO A 115 -30.97 18.72 -27.29
N ALA A 116 -31.21 18.35 -26.03
CA ALA A 116 -32.33 18.85 -25.25
C ALA A 116 -32.21 20.35 -24.88
N TYR A 117 -30.98 20.81 -24.60
CA TYR A 117 -30.69 22.20 -24.23
C TYR A 117 -30.81 23.17 -25.42
N SER A 118 -30.40 22.73 -26.61
CA SER A 118 -30.54 23.53 -27.85
C SER A 118 -32.01 23.82 -28.18
N ARG A 119 -32.91 22.89 -27.86
CA ARG A 119 -34.36 23.04 -28.08
C ARG A 119 -35.04 23.89 -27.01
N ASN A 120 -34.70 23.67 -25.73
CA ASN A 120 -35.20 24.48 -24.63
C ASN A 120 -34.11 24.65 -23.57
N ARG A 121 -33.78 25.90 -23.24
CA ARG A 121 -32.76 26.22 -22.23
C ARG A 121 -33.12 25.67 -20.85
N TRP A 122 -34.41 25.57 -20.53
CA TRP A 122 -34.87 25.02 -19.25
C TRP A 122 -34.62 23.51 -19.09
N SER A 123 -34.32 22.79 -20.18
CA SER A 123 -33.93 21.37 -20.11
C SER A 123 -32.69 21.15 -19.24
N CYS A 124 -31.83 22.17 -19.05
CA CYS A 124 -30.67 22.05 -18.16
C CYS A 124 -31.05 21.74 -16.71
N VAL A 125 -32.25 22.14 -16.25
CA VAL A 125 -32.72 21.91 -14.88
C VAL A 125 -32.78 20.41 -14.57
N PHE A 126 -33.22 19.60 -15.53
CA PHE A 126 -33.25 18.14 -15.38
C PHE A 126 -31.85 17.59 -15.06
N PHE A 127 -30.84 17.95 -15.86
CA PHE A 127 -29.48 17.45 -15.70
C PHE A 127 -28.79 18.02 -14.44
N ILE A 128 -29.05 19.28 -14.08
CA ILE A 128 -28.52 19.89 -12.86
C ILE A 128 -29.09 19.19 -11.62
N VAL A 129 -30.40 18.93 -11.58
CA VAL A 129 -31.05 18.22 -10.47
C VAL A 129 -30.54 16.79 -10.38
N TYR A 130 -30.45 16.09 -11.52
CA TYR A 130 -29.89 14.73 -11.60
C TYR A 130 -28.47 14.68 -11.01
N LEU A 131 -27.55 15.51 -11.50
CA LEU A 131 -26.17 15.53 -11.01
C LEU A 131 -26.06 15.96 -9.53
N SER A 132 -26.93 16.87 -9.07
CA SER A 132 -26.94 17.29 -7.67
C SER A 132 -27.31 16.14 -6.72
N ILE A 133 -28.36 15.37 -7.08
CA ILE A 133 -28.85 14.27 -6.25
C ILE A 133 -27.95 13.03 -6.41
N GLU A 134 -27.71 12.58 -7.63
CA GLU A 134 -27.05 11.31 -7.89
C GLU A 134 -25.54 11.37 -7.68
N LEU A 135 -24.88 12.35 -8.31
CA LEU A 135 -23.43 12.45 -8.26
C LEU A 135 -22.94 13.12 -6.96
N TYR A 136 -23.47 14.28 -6.59
CA TYR A 136 -22.92 15.00 -5.45
C TYR A 136 -23.43 14.50 -4.10
N PHE A 137 -24.67 14.03 -4.02
CA PHE A 137 -25.24 13.54 -2.77
C PHE A 137 -25.08 12.02 -2.62
N ILE A 138 -25.73 11.21 -3.48
CA ILE A 138 -25.78 9.75 -3.32
C ILE A 138 -24.40 9.10 -3.52
N MET A 139 -23.66 9.43 -4.58
CA MET A 139 -22.32 8.84 -4.80
C MET A 139 -21.33 9.23 -3.71
N ASN A 140 -21.31 10.47 -3.23
CA ASN A 140 -20.42 10.83 -2.12
C ASN A 140 -20.83 10.20 -0.78
N LEU A 141 -22.14 10.01 -0.54
CA LEU A 141 -22.64 9.26 0.61
C LEU A 141 -22.19 7.78 0.54
N LEU A 142 -22.30 7.16 -0.63
CA LEU A 142 -21.81 5.80 -0.89
C LEU A 142 -20.33 5.67 -0.53
N LEU A 143 -19.50 6.62 -0.98
CA LEU A 143 -18.07 6.66 -0.66
C LEU A 143 -17.82 6.80 0.84
N ALA A 144 -18.57 7.66 1.53
CA ALA A 144 -18.43 7.89 2.97
C ALA A 144 -18.78 6.64 3.79
N VAL A 145 -19.88 5.95 3.46
CA VAL A 145 -20.29 4.73 4.18
C VAL A 145 -19.31 3.58 3.94
N VAL A 146 -18.80 3.42 2.72
CA VAL A 146 -17.75 2.44 2.41
C VAL A 146 -16.49 2.72 3.24
N PHE A 147 -16.09 3.97 3.36
CA PHE A 147 -14.93 4.37 4.14
C PHE A 147 -15.10 4.07 5.64
N ASP A 148 -16.24 4.47 6.23
CA ASP A 148 -16.50 4.28 7.66
C ASP A 148 -16.60 2.79 8.03
N THR A 149 -17.33 2.01 7.24
CA THR A 149 -17.47 0.56 7.44
C THR A 149 -16.12 -0.16 7.31
N PHE A 150 -15.30 0.22 6.33
CA PHE A 150 -13.96 -0.33 6.15
C PHE A 150 -13.05 -0.01 7.35
N ASN A 151 -13.04 1.23 7.83
CA ASN A 151 -12.26 1.63 9.01
C ASN A 151 -12.72 0.90 10.27
N GLY A 152 -14.04 0.73 10.45
CA GLY A 152 -14.59 -0.08 11.53
C GLY A 152 -14.09 -1.52 11.53
N VAL A 153 -14.07 -2.15 10.35
CA VAL A 153 -13.52 -3.51 10.17
C VAL A 153 -12.01 -3.55 10.47
N GLU A 154 -11.23 -2.55 10.05
CA GLU A 154 -9.80 -2.46 10.36
C GLU A 154 -9.56 -2.30 11.88
N ARG A 155 -10.33 -1.45 12.55
CA ARG A 155 -10.29 -1.23 14.01
C ARG A 155 -10.55 -2.53 14.78
N VAL A 156 -11.65 -3.22 14.49
CA VAL A 156 -11.99 -4.50 15.13
C VAL A 156 -10.91 -5.55 14.88
N LYS A 157 -10.35 -5.59 13.67
CA LYS A 157 -9.29 -6.55 13.35
C LYS A 157 -8.01 -6.25 14.11
N PHE A 158 -7.64 -4.98 14.25
CA PHE A 158 -6.48 -4.56 15.04
C PHE A 158 -6.68 -4.91 16.52
N LYS A 159 -7.83 -4.60 17.11
CA LYS A 159 -8.22 -5.01 18.48
C LYS A 159 -8.04 -6.53 18.66
N SER A 160 -8.63 -7.34 17.78
CA SER A 160 -8.51 -8.80 17.84
C SER A 160 -7.06 -9.30 17.76
N LEU A 161 -6.22 -8.71 16.90
CA LEU A 161 -4.80 -9.07 16.80
C LEU A 161 -3.99 -8.67 18.04
N LEU A 162 -4.29 -7.50 18.61
CA LEU A 162 -3.64 -7.01 19.82
C LEU A 162 -3.98 -7.90 21.02
N LEU A 163 -5.27 -8.20 21.21
CA LEU A 163 -5.76 -9.06 22.29
C LEU A 163 -5.26 -10.51 22.14
N HIS A 164 -5.19 -11.05 20.91
CA HIS A 164 -4.62 -12.38 20.68
C HIS A 164 -3.11 -12.43 21.03
N LYS A 165 -2.35 -11.38 20.71
CA LYS A 165 -0.94 -11.28 21.14
C LYS A 165 -0.83 -11.20 22.65
N ARG A 166 -1.67 -10.39 23.30
CA ARG A 166 -1.71 -10.27 24.76
C ARG A 166 -2.03 -11.61 25.42
N SER A 167 -3.06 -12.30 24.95
CA SER A 167 -3.42 -13.63 25.41
C SER A 167 -2.24 -14.62 25.30
N ALA A 168 -1.55 -14.64 24.17
CA ALA A 168 -0.38 -15.50 24.00
C ALA A 168 0.77 -15.16 24.98
N ILE A 169 0.97 -13.86 25.28
CA ILE A 169 1.96 -13.41 26.27
C ILE A 169 1.53 -13.82 27.68
N GLU A 170 0.26 -13.69 28.03
CA GLU A 170 -0.29 -14.10 29.34
C GLU A 170 -0.12 -15.61 29.56
N HIS A 171 -0.47 -16.44 28.57
CA HIS A 171 -0.23 -17.89 28.64
C HIS A 171 1.26 -18.23 28.73
N ALA A 172 2.12 -17.54 27.97
CA ALA A 172 3.56 -17.73 28.07
C ALA A 172 4.11 -17.33 29.44
N PHE A 173 3.61 -16.24 30.02
CA PHE A 173 3.99 -15.78 31.36
C PHE A 173 3.57 -16.81 32.42
N GLN A 174 2.32 -17.27 32.40
CA GLN A 174 1.81 -18.30 33.31
C GLN A 174 2.61 -19.60 33.25
N LEU A 175 3.08 -20.01 32.06
CA LEU A 175 3.92 -21.20 31.89
C LEU A 175 5.37 -21.01 32.36
N LEU A 176 5.88 -19.77 32.32
CA LEU A 176 7.26 -19.46 32.69
C LEU A 176 7.41 -19.18 34.19
N VAL A 177 6.37 -18.73 34.86
CA VAL A 177 6.36 -18.48 36.31
C VAL A 177 6.49 -19.81 37.08
N SER A 178 7.34 -19.83 38.10
CA SER A 178 7.54 -21.02 38.96
C SER A 178 6.50 -21.06 40.06
N ARG A 179 6.01 -22.25 40.43
CA ARG A 179 5.15 -22.46 41.63
C ARG A 179 5.74 -21.91 42.93
N GLN A 180 7.07 -21.74 42.99
CA GLN A 180 7.78 -21.23 44.17
C GLN A 180 7.94 -19.70 44.19
N ARG A 181 7.74 -19.00 43.05
CA ARG A 181 7.85 -17.53 42.94
C ARG A 181 6.85 -17.03 41.88
N PRO A 182 5.61 -16.69 42.29
CA PRO A 182 4.54 -16.30 41.36
C PRO A 182 4.74 -14.93 40.71
N ASP A 183 5.56 -14.06 41.31
CA ASP A 183 5.56 -12.63 40.99
C ASP A 183 6.49 -12.21 39.83
N GLY A 184 7.21 -13.15 39.20
CA GLY A 184 8.05 -12.77 38.05
C GLY A 184 8.87 -13.87 37.39
N VAL A 185 9.36 -13.55 36.19
CA VAL A 185 10.17 -14.44 35.35
C VAL A 185 11.66 -14.16 35.58
N SER A 186 12.41 -15.20 35.95
CA SER A 186 13.86 -15.12 36.14
C SER A 186 14.61 -15.06 34.79
N LEU A 187 15.83 -14.49 34.81
CA LEU A 187 16.72 -14.47 33.63
C LEU A 187 16.91 -15.86 33.01
N LYS A 188 16.99 -16.92 33.82
CA LYS A 188 17.15 -18.30 33.36
C LYS A 188 15.94 -18.79 32.53
N GLN A 189 14.73 -18.47 32.97
CA GLN A 189 13.49 -18.84 32.27
C GLN A 189 13.33 -18.02 30.98
N PHE A 190 13.61 -16.71 31.03
CA PHE A 190 13.60 -15.84 29.86
C PHE A 190 14.63 -16.25 28.80
N ASP A 191 15.83 -16.63 29.23
CA ASP A 191 16.88 -17.13 28.35
C ASP A 191 16.49 -18.44 27.64
N GLY A 192 15.83 -19.34 28.38
CA GLY A 192 15.26 -20.56 27.83
C GLY A 192 14.25 -20.28 26.72
N LEU A 193 13.33 -19.34 26.93
CA LEU A 193 12.35 -18.91 25.92
C LEU A 193 13.01 -18.37 24.65
N LEU A 194 13.94 -17.41 24.80
CA LEU A 194 14.55 -16.73 23.66
C LEU A 194 15.39 -17.65 22.77
N ARG A 195 15.94 -18.73 23.31
CA ARG A 195 16.65 -19.74 22.49
C ARG A 195 15.75 -20.44 21.49
N PHE A 196 14.53 -20.78 21.87
CA PHE A 196 13.60 -21.44 20.98
C PHE A 196 12.86 -20.44 20.10
N TYR A 197 12.49 -19.28 20.65
CA TYR A 197 11.76 -18.25 19.92
C TYR A 197 12.64 -17.51 18.89
N ARG A 198 13.92 -17.24 19.22
CA ARG A 198 14.88 -16.56 18.32
C ARG A 198 16.29 -17.17 18.43
N PRO A 199 16.52 -18.36 17.83
CA PRO A 199 17.72 -19.18 18.06
C PRO A 199 19.04 -18.55 17.59
N ARG A 200 19.00 -17.63 16.62
CA ARG A 200 20.18 -16.94 16.08
C ARG A 200 20.67 -15.77 16.94
N MET A 201 20.01 -15.49 18.06
CA MET A 201 20.33 -14.34 18.92
C MET A 201 21.53 -14.65 19.84
N SER A 202 22.50 -13.73 19.91
CA SER A 202 23.70 -13.92 20.74
C SER A 202 23.35 -13.92 22.24
N ALA A 203 24.24 -14.48 23.08
CA ALA A 203 24.04 -14.48 24.54
C ALA A 203 24.05 -13.06 25.11
N ARG A 204 24.91 -12.19 24.58
CA ARG A 204 24.91 -10.75 24.84
C ARG A 204 23.54 -10.13 24.56
N ASP A 205 23.01 -10.33 23.35
CA ASP A 205 21.81 -9.60 22.94
C ASP A 205 20.59 -10.08 23.74
N ARG A 206 20.54 -11.37 24.12
CA ARG A 206 19.51 -11.92 25.02
C ARG A 206 19.54 -11.23 26.39
N PHE A 207 20.72 -11.08 26.98
CA PHE A 207 20.91 -10.35 28.24
C PHE A 207 20.51 -8.87 28.11
N LEU A 208 20.93 -8.18 27.05
CA LEU A 208 20.54 -6.79 26.78
C LEU A 208 19.02 -6.64 26.63
N THR A 209 18.35 -7.62 26.02
CA THR A 209 16.88 -7.62 25.87
C THR A 209 16.17 -7.83 27.19
N PHE A 210 16.69 -8.70 28.05
CA PHE A 210 16.17 -8.87 29.41
C PHE A 210 16.35 -7.58 30.22
N LYS A 211 17.53 -6.97 30.17
CA LYS A 211 17.80 -5.70 30.85
C LYS A 211 16.91 -4.57 30.34
N ALA A 212 16.67 -4.51 29.03
CA ALA A 212 15.78 -3.53 28.42
C ALA A 212 14.33 -3.62 28.88
N LEU A 213 13.85 -4.83 29.18
CA LEU A 213 12.52 -5.07 29.72
C LEU A 213 12.45 -4.78 31.23
N ASN A 214 13.59 -4.77 31.92
CA ASN A 214 13.67 -4.67 33.37
C ASN A 214 13.77 -3.21 33.84
N GLN A 215 12.67 -2.48 33.76
CA GLN A 215 12.60 -1.06 34.12
C GLN A 215 12.51 -0.80 35.63
N SER A 216 12.19 -1.82 36.43
CA SER A 216 11.96 -1.73 37.89
C SER A 216 13.22 -1.88 38.75
N GLY A 217 14.40 -2.20 38.17
CA GLY A 217 15.64 -2.41 38.91
C GLY A 217 15.65 -3.64 39.84
N THR A 218 14.58 -4.44 39.83
CA THR A 218 14.44 -5.71 40.57
C THR A 218 15.02 -6.88 39.76
N THR A 219 15.18 -8.07 40.33
CA THR A 219 15.63 -9.27 39.58
C THR A 219 14.55 -9.84 38.64
N MET A 220 13.45 -9.12 38.43
CA MET A 220 12.22 -9.59 37.80
C MET A 220 11.56 -8.49 36.97
N LEU A 221 10.96 -8.88 35.84
CA LEU A 221 10.31 -7.97 34.89
C LEU A 221 8.88 -7.64 35.34
N SER A 222 8.59 -6.37 35.67
CA SER A 222 7.22 -5.83 35.74
C SER A 222 7.03 -4.72 34.69
N GLY A 223 5.80 -4.59 34.17
CA GLY A 223 5.50 -3.69 33.06
C GLY A 223 4.96 -2.33 33.51
N GLU A 224 5.60 -1.24 33.08
CA GLU A 224 5.01 -0.10 32.33
C GLU A 224 5.98 1.11 32.20
N HIS A 225 6.02 1.66 30.98
CA HIS A 225 6.33 3.00 30.42
C HIS A 225 7.43 3.96 30.94
N TRP A 226 8.10 4.62 29.96
CA TRP A 226 9.08 5.73 30.05
C TRP A 226 8.98 6.67 28.81
N PHE A 227 9.38 7.95 28.96
CA PHE A 227 9.97 8.95 28.01
C PHE A 227 10.14 10.30 28.78
N ASP A 228 11.01 11.29 28.53
CA ASP A 228 11.87 11.80 27.44
C ASP A 228 13.01 12.69 28.04
N ASP A 229 14.09 13.02 27.29
CA ASP A 229 14.61 14.42 27.13
C ASP A 229 15.86 14.57 26.21
N LEU A 230 15.91 15.75 25.54
CA LEU A 230 16.76 16.37 24.49
C LEU A 230 18.12 17.00 24.98
N PRO A 231 18.92 17.82 24.23
CA PRO A 231 19.39 17.86 22.80
C PRO A 231 20.90 18.26 22.57
N HIS A 232 21.41 18.35 21.31
CA HIS A 232 22.03 19.54 20.65
C HIS A 232 22.38 19.44 19.12
N THR A 233 22.03 20.50 18.37
CA THR A 233 22.16 20.70 16.90
C THR A 233 23.52 21.24 16.42
N ALA A 234 23.92 20.94 15.16
CA ALA A 234 24.17 21.94 14.08
C ALA A 234 25.08 21.41 12.94
N PHE A 235 24.55 21.24 11.71
CA PHE A 235 25.30 21.46 10.44
C PHE A 235 24.38 21.43 9.21
N LEU A 236 23.72 22.55 8.86
CA LEU A 236 22.77 22.59 7.73
C LEU A 236 22.92 23.76 6.75
N ILE A 237 24.00 24.56 6.85
CA ILE A 237 24.11 25.79 6.04
C ILE A 237 24.93 25.60 4.75
N PHE A 238 25.69 24.52 4.58
CA PHE A 238 26.50 24.33 3.36
C PHE A 238 25.81 23.57 2.20
N LYS A 239 24.72 22.82 2.48
CA LYS A 239 24.03 21.99 1.46
C LYS A 239 23.05 22.76 0.57
N GLY A 240 22.48 23.87 1.06
CA GLY A 240 21.46 24.65 0.35
C GLY A 240 22.00 25.39 -0.88
N PHE A 241 23.25 25.84 -0.81
CA PHE A 241 23.86 26.67 -1.87
C PHE A 241 24.15 25.88 -3.17
N ILE A 242 24.65 24.64 -3.05
CA ILE A 242 24.94 23.76 -4.19
C ILE A 242 23.66 23.32 -4.93
N HIS A 243 22.57 23.15 -4.19
CA HIS A 243 21.28 22.76 -4.74
C HIS A 243 20.59 23.91 -5.48
N LEU A 244 20.67 25.13 -4.95
CA LEU A 244 20.13 26.33 -5.59
C LEU A 244 20.80 26.62 -6.94
N LEU A 245 22.11 26.40 -7.06
CA LEU A 245 22.87 26.52 -8.31
C LEU A 245 22.41 25.51 -9.39
N SER A 246 22.07 24.28 -8.99
CA SER A 246 21.55 23.23 -9.89
C SER A 246 20.15 23.55 -10.44
N PHE A 247 19.30 24.13 -9.59
CA PHE A 247 17.96 24.59 -9.97
C PHE A 247 18.01 25.74 -10.97
N VAL A 248 18.83 26.76 -10.70
CA VAL A 248 18.99 27.93 -11.59
C VAL A 248 19.54 27.50 -12.96
N SER A 249 20.50 26.59 -13.00
CA SER A 249 21.04 26.03 -14.26
C SER A 249 19.97 25.29 -15.09
N THR A 250 19.15 24.46 -14.45
CA THR A 250 18.14 23.66 -15.16
C THR A 250 16.94 24.51 -15.62
N LEU A 251 16.52 25.50 -14.83
CA LEU A 251 15.45 26.43 -15.19
C LEU A 251 15.85 27.34 -16.36
N VAL A 252 17.10 27.83 -16.37
CA VAL A 252 17.65 28.64 -17.46
C VAL A 252 17.79 27.82 -18.75
N SER A 253 18.06 26.51 -18.65
CA SER A 253 18.11 25.60 -19.80
C SER A 253 16.75 25.37 -20.48
N ALA A 254 15.64 25.49 -19.74
CA ALA A 254 14.29 25.32 -20.26
C ALA A 254 13.73 26.61 -20.91
N LEU A 255 14.22 27.78 -20.50
CA LEU A 255 13.73 29.09 -20.93
C LEU A 255 14.45 29.67 -22.16
N ILE A 256 15.63 29.15 -22.54
CA ILE A 256 16.45 29.73 -23.61
C ILE A 256 16.46 28.85 -24.86
N ASN A 257 15.98 29.46 -25.95
CA ASN A 257 15.86 28.92 -27.30
C ASN A 257 17.14 28.23 -27.83
N LYS A 258 16.97 27.27 -28.74
CA LYS A 258 17.89 26.22 -29.27
C LYS A 258 19.33 26.59 -29.65
N ARG A 259 19.80 27.83 -29.49
CA ARG A 259 21.12 28.32 -29.91
C ARG A 259 22.21 28.31 -28.83
N CYS A 260 21.89 28.02 -27.56
CA CYS A 260 22.86 28.02 -26.47
C CYS A 260 23.25 26.60 -25.99
N PHE A 261 23.37 25.61 -26.88
CA PHE A 261 23.67 24.23 -26.48
C PHE A 261 25.14 24.01 -26.08
N LEU A 262 26.09 24.72 -26.71
CA LEU A 262 27.54 24.49 -26.52
C LEU A 262 28.08 24.97 -25.15
N ASN A 263 27.75 26.20 -24.72
CA ASN A 263 28.16 26.71 -23.40
C ASN A 263 27.42 26.00 -22.24
N MET A 264 26.23 25.44 -22.51
CA MET A 264 25.45 24.66 -21.55
C MET A 264 26.04 23.26 -21.30
N GLN A 265 26.72 22.67 -22.29
CA GLN A 265 27.33 21.35 -22.15
C GLN A 265 28.56 21.38 -21.23
N LEU A 266 29.34 22.46 -21.26
CA LEU A 266 30.45 22.69 -20.33
C LEU A 266 29.98 22.86 -18.87
N LEU A 267 28.88 23.60 -18.66
CA LEU A 267 28.29 23.82 -17.34
C LEU A 267 27.73 22.51 -16.76
N VAL A 268 27.01 21.72 -17.58
CA VAL A 268 26.50 20.40 -17.17
C VAL A 268 27.63 19.43 -16.84
N LEU A 269 28.71 19.43 -17.62
CA LEU A 269 29.91 18.64 -17.34
C LEU A 269 30.56 19.08 -16.02
N SER A 270 30.62 20.39 -15.75
CA SER A 270 31.17 20.92 -14.49
C SER A 270 30.34 20.51 -13.27
N CYS A 271 29.00 20.59 -13.33
CA CYS A 271 28.12 20.12 -12.26
C CYS A 271 28.26 18.60 -12.06
N PHE A 272 28.41 17.83 -13.14
CA PHE A 272 28.62 16.39 -13.08
C PHE A 272 29.92 16.03 -12.34
N VAL A 273 31.03 16.69 -12.69
CA VAL A 273 32.33 16.49 -12.02
C VAL A 273 32.22 16.83 -10.53
N VAL A 274 31.56 17.94 -10.18
CA VAL A 274 31.34 18.33 -8.78
C VAL A 274 30.56 17.24 -8.01
N TYR A 275 29.46 16.71 -8.58
CA TYR A 275 28.70 15.64 -7.93
C TYR A 275 29.44 14.31 -7.85
N GLY A 276 30.21 13.96 -8.89
CA GLY A 276 31.05 12.78 -8.88
C GLY A 276 32.12 12.84 -7.79
N VAL A 277 32.81 13.98 -7.67
CA VAL A 277 33.80 14.22 -6.63
C VAL A 277 33.16 14.22 -5.23
N GLU A 278 31.99 14.85 -5.06
CA GLU A 278 31.24 14.83 -3.79
C GLU A 278 30.92 13.40 -3.32
N VAL A 279 30.44 12.55 -4.24
CA VAL A 279 30.11 11.15 -3.94
C VAL A 279 31.37 10.37 -3.56
N LEU A 280 32.46 10.52 -4.31
CA LEU A 280 33.73 9.84 -4.02
C LEU A 280 34.29 10.25 -2.65
N LEU A 281 34.30 11.55 -2.33
CA LEU A 281 34.77 12.07 -1.03
C LEU A 281 33.91 11.57 0.14
N LYS A 282 32.58 11.47 -0.04
CA LYS A 282 31.71 10.93 1.01
C LYS A 282 31.90 9.44 1.23
N ILE A 283 32.10 8.66 0.17
CA ILE A 283 32.33 7.21 0.29
C ILE A 283 33.66 6.93 0.98
N THR A 284 34.71 7.68 0.66
CA THR A 284 36.03 7.51 1.31
C THR A 284 36.04 8.04 2.74
N GLY A 285 35.35 9.15 3.02
CA GLY A 285 35.31 9.77 4.35
C GLY A 285 34.43 9.05 5.38
N LEU A 286 33.21 8.65 4.99
CA LEU A 286 32.27 7.95 5.88
C LEU A 286 32.47 6.44 5.89
N GLY A 287 33.14 5.91 4.85
CA GLY A 287 33.19 4.48 4.57
C GLY A 287 31.93 4.00 3.82
N PRO A 288 32.03 2.96 2.96
CA PRO A 288 30.91 2.48 2.14
C PRO A 288 29.70 2.04 2.96
N VAL A 289 29.92 1.40 4.11
CA VAL A 289 28.85 0.86 4.97
C VAL A 289 28.00 1.98 5.56
N ALA A 290 28.62 3.03 6.09
CA ALA A 290 27.89 4.17 6.64
C ALA A 290 27.26 5.02 5.52
N TYR A 291 27.93 5.17 4.36
CA TYR A 291 27.40 5.92 3.23
C TYR A 291 26.08 5.32 2.70
N PHE A 292 26.05 4.01 2.43
CA PHE A 292 24.87 3.33 1.89
C PHE A 292 23.76 3.07 2.92
N SER A 293 24.01 3.32 4.22
CA SER A 293 22.98 3.25 5.25
C SER A 293 21.91 4.35 5.10
N SER A 294 22.28 5.50 4.52
CA SER A 294 21.37 6.61 4.29
C SER A 294 20.72 6.54 2.91
N GLY A 295 19.39 6.35 2.88
CA GLY A 295 18.62 6.32 1.63
C GLY A 295 18.78 7.57 0.75
N TRP A 296 19.06 8.73 1.35
CA TRP A 296 19.34 9.95 0.59
C TRP A 296 20.70 9.94 -0.09
N ASN A 297 21.71 9.35 0.54
CA ASN A 297 23.03 9.16 -0.07
C ASN A 297 22.96 8.09 -1.17
N LEU A 298 22.21 7.00 -0.95
CA LEU A 298 21.93 5.99 -1.96
C LEU A 298 21.24 6.61 -3.19
N PHE A 299 20.24 7.47 -2.99
CA PHE A 299 19.60 8.22 -4.08
C PHE A 299 20.58 9.12 -4.84
N ASP A 300 21.44 9.88 -4.14
CA ASP A 300 22.44 10.75 -4.79
C ASP A 300 23.45 9.95 -5.60
N PHE A 301 23.89 8.81 -5.06
CA PHE A 301 24.74 7.86 -5.77
C PHE A 301 24.06 7.32 -7.02
N SER A 302 22.84 6.77 -6.91
CA SER A 302 22.10 6.22 -8.05
C SER A 302 21.91 7.24 -9.17
N VAL A 303 21.48 8.45 -8.84
CA VAL A 303 21.29 9.53 -9.83
C VAL A 303 22.61 9.93 -10.51
N THR A 304 23.72 9.96 -9.75
CA THR A 304 25.05 10.28 -10.30
C THR A 304 25.56 9.16 -11.23
N VAL A 305 25.31 7.89 -10.88
CA VAL A 305 25.64 6.73 -11.71
C VAL A 305 24.81 6.71 -13.00
N PHE A 306 23.50 6.95 -12.93
CA PHE A 306 22.65 7.07 -14.13
C PHE A 306 23.11 8.22 -15.02
N ALA A 307 23.53 9.35 -14.45
CA ALA A 307 24.08 10.45 -15.24
C ALA A 307 25.39 10.05 -15.98
N PHE A 308 26.26 9.27 -15.34
CA PHE A 308 27.49 8.76 -15.98
C PHE A 308 27.18 7.77 -17.10
N LEU A 309 26.24 6.84 -16.88
CA LEU A 309 25.74 5.91 -17.89
C LEU A 309 25.14 6.66 -19.09
N GLY A 310 24.38 7.73 -18.84
CA GLY A 310 23.82 8.56 -19.89
C GLY A 310 24.89 9.30 -20.71
N LEU A 311 25.97 9.77 -20.08
CA LEU A 311 27.08 10.40 -20.77
C LEU A 311 27.86 9.41 -21.64
N ILE A 312 28.12 8.21 -21.13
CA ILE A 312 28.75 7.12 -21.87
C ILE A 312 27.88 6.75 -23.08
N ALA A 313 26.58 6.52 -22.87
CA ALA A 313 25.63 6.21 -23.94
C ALA A 313 25.62 7.27 -25.05
N LEU A 314 25.66 8.55 -24.67
CA LEU A 314 25.74 9.66 -25.62
C LEU A 314 27.08 9.68 -26.38
N ALA A 315 28.20 9.42 -25.70
CA ALA A 315 29.52 9.38 -26.30
C ALA A 315 29.69 8.22 -27.30
N PHE A 316 29.02 7.09 -27.05
CA PHE A 316 29.04 5.92 -27.93
C PHE A 316 27.87 5.87 -28.94
N HIS A 317 27.08 6.95 -29.04
CA HIS A 317 25.91 7.04 -29.95
C HIS A 317 24.93 5.86 -29.81
N MET A 318 24.71 5.39 -28.59
CA MET A 318 23.75 4.31 -28.35
C MET A 318 22.32 4.86 -28.24
N GLU A 319 21.63 4.94 -29.37
CA GLU A 319 20.22 5.34 -29.52
C GLU A 319 19.27 4.80 -28.43
N PRO A 320 19.26 3.49 -28.08
CA PRO A 320 18.32 2.96 -27.09
C PRO A 320 18.57 3.47 -25.67
N PHE A 321 19.74 4.04 -25.35
CA PHE A 321 20.06 4.57 -24.02
C PHE A 321 19.88 6.10 -23.92
N TYR A 322 19.45 6.76 -25.00
CA TYR A 322 19.19 8.20 -24.98
C TYR A 322 18.15 8.62 -23.93
N PHE A 323 17.20 7.74 -23.56
CA PHE A 323 16.24 8.03 -22.49
C PHE A 323 16.91 8.39 -21.15
N ILE A 324 18.10 7.85 -20.84
CA ILE A 324 18.84 8.17 -19.60
C ILE A 324 19.24 9.66 -19.61
N VAL A 325 19.58 10.19 -20.79
CA VAL A 325 19.91 11.59 -21.01
C VAL A 325 18.66 12.48 -20.86
N VAL A 326 17.47 11.97 -21.19
CA VAL A 326 16.18 12.65 -20.99
C VAL A 326 15.80 12.71 -19.51
N LEU A 327 16.20 11.73 -18.69
CA LEU A 327 15.93 11.67 -17.25
C LEU A 327 16.78 12.63 -16.39
N ARG A 328 17.64 13.47 -16.99
CA ARG A 328 18.46 14.47 -16.28
C ARG A 328 17.70 15.35 -15.26
N PRO A 329 16.46 15.81 -15.52
CA PRO A 329 15.69 16.58 -14.54
C PRO A 329 15.41 15.85 -13.22
N LEU A 330 15.53 14.51 -13.14
CA LEU A 330 15.41 13.78 -11.87
C LEU A 330 16.44 14.22 -10.82
N GLN A 331 17.55 14.85 -11.24
CA GLN A 331 18.53 15.47 -10.35
C GLN A 331 17.91 16.59 -9.49
N LEU A 332 16.85 17.24 -9.98
CA LEU A 332 16.12 18.27 -9.23
C LEU A 332 15.35 17.70 -8.03
N LEU A 333 15.08 16.39 -7.99
CA LEU A 333 14.48 15.76 -6.81
C LEU A 333 15.36 15.91 -5.56
N ARG A 334 16.67 16.16 -5.74
CA ARG A 334 17.56 16.49 -4.61
C ARG A 334 17.15 17.77 -3.88
N LEU A 335 16.47 18.70 -4.57
CA LEU A 335 15.93 19.93 -3.96
C LEU A 335 14.84 19.64 -2.93
N PHE A 336 14.08 18.55 -3.11
CA PHE A 336 13.06 18.14 -2.13
C PHE A 336 13.68 17.76 -0.79
N LYS A 337 14.99 17.46 -0.76
CA LYS A 337 15.72 17.28 0.51
C LYS A 337 15.85 18.57 1.30
N ILE A 338 15.75 19.76 0.71
CA ILE A 338 15.99 21.02 1.43
C ILE A 338 14.85 21.30 2.42
N LYS A 339 13.60 21.15 1.95
CA LYS A 339 12.43 21.47 2.76
C LYS A 339 12.00 20.24 3.56
N GLN A 340 12.00 20.35 4.89
CA GLN A 340 11.58 19.27 5.79
C GLN A 340 10.22 18.69 5.41
N ARG A 341 9.26 19.52 4.98
CA ARG A 341 7.92 19.05 4.59
C ARG A 341 7.97 18.01 3.45
N TYR A 342 8.84 18.19 2.46
CA TYR A 342 8.98 17.24 1.34
C TYR A 342 9.77 16.00 1.75
N ARG A 343 10.79 16.15 2.61
CA ARG A 343 11.48 14.99 3.23
C ARG A 343 10.49 14.08 3.94
N ASN A 344 9.69 14.65 4.84
CA ASN A 344 8.68 13.90 5.59
C ASN A 344 7.72 13.17 4.66
N VAL A 345 7.22 13.82 3.61
CA VAL A 345 6.35 13.20 2.60
C VAL A 345 7.03 12.02 1.90
N LEU A 346 8.27 12.17 1.43
CA LEU A 346 8.97 11.08 0.73
C LEU A 346 9.32 9.93 1.68
N ASP A 347 9.73 10.22 2.91
CA ASP A 347 9.97 9.20 3.93
C ASP A 347 8.67 8.44 4.28
N THR A 348 7.53 9.16 4.39
CA THR A 348 6.21 8.51 4.56
C THR A 348 5.91 7.59 3.38
N MET A 349 6.20 8.02 2.15
CA MET A 349 5.86 7.29 0.93
C MET A 349 6.67 6.00 0.83
N PHE A 350 7.99 6.04 1.07
CA PHE A 350 8.84 4.85 1.02
C PHE A 350 8.55 3.87 2.17
N GLU A 351 8.19 4.37 3.36
CA GLU A 351 7.76 3.51 4.47
C GLU A 351 6.41 2.82 4.18
N LEU A 352 5.48 3.53 3.55
CA LEU A 352 4.17 2.99 3.16
C LEU A 352 4.20 2.18 1.85
N PHE A 353 5.29 2.23 1.07
CA PHE A 353 5.39 1.56 -0.23
C PHE A 353 5.08 0.06 -0.20
N PRO A 354 5.60 -0.76 0.74
CA PRO A 354 5.23 -2.17 0.81
C PRO A 354 3.72 -2.39 1.04
N ARG A 355 3.08 -1.47 1.76
CA ARG A 355 1.63 -1.47 2.01
C ARG A 355 0.88 -1.15 0.71
N MET A 356 1.30 -0.09 0.00
CA MET A 356 0.74 0.30 -1.30
C MET A 356 0.90 -0.80 -2.35
N ALA A 357 2.06 -1.46 -2.40
CA ALA A 357 2.31 -2.57 -3.32
C ALA A 357 1.34 -3.74 -3.07
N SER A 358 1.00 -4.05 -1.81
CA SER A 358 0.01 -5.08 -1.49
C SER A 358 -1.42 -4.73 -1.93
N LEU A 359 -1.78 -3.44 -1.92
CA LEU A 359 -3.06 -2.96 -2.46
C LEU A 359 -3.06 -2.93 -3.99
N GLY A 360 -1.97 -2.48 -4.60
CA GLY A 360 -1.79 -2.54 -6.06
C GLY A 360 -1.89 -3.98 -6.58
N LEU A 361 -1.31 -4.94 -5.87
CA LEU A 361 -1.45 -6.36 -6.20
C LEU A 361 -2.91 -6.85 -6.06
N THR A 362 -3.67 -6.29 -5.11
CA THR A 362 -5.10 -6.58 -4.97
C THR A 362 -5.89 -6.09 -6.18
N LEU A 363 -5.60 -4.87 -6.68
CA LEU A 363 -6.20 -4.33 -7.90
C LEU A 363 -5.86 -5.18 -9.14
N ILE A 364 -4.59 -5.59 -9.28
CA ILE A 364 -4.14 -6.45 -10.38
C ILE A 364 -4.89 -7.80 -10.38
N ILE A 365 -5.25 -8.34 -9.22
CA ILE A 365 -6.06 -9.56 -9.13
C ILE A 365 -7.46 -9.35 -9.72
N PHE A 366 -8.10 -8.22 -9.43
CA PHE A 366 -9.39 -7.89 -10.06
C PHE A 366 -9.24 -7.73 -11.58
N TYR A 367 -8.21 -7.00 -12.03
CA TYR A 367 -7.95 -6.84 -13.46
C TYR A 367 -7.74 -8.19 -14.14
N TYR A 368 -7.01 -9.13 -13.52
CA TYR A 368 -6.79 -10.45 -14.09
C TYR A 368 -8.10 -11.19 -14.32
N SER A 369 -9.00 -11.20 -13.34
CA SER A 369 -10.30 -11.88 -13.47
C SER A 369 -11.14 -11.29 -14.60
N PHE A 370 -11.23 -9.96 -14.68
CA PHE A 370 -11.96 -9.28 -15.76
C PHE A 370 -11.29 -9.44 -17.12
N ALA A 371 -9.96 -9.36 -17.19
CA ALA A 371 -9.22 -9.50 -18.45
C ALA A 371 -9.39 -10.90 -19.05
N ILE A 372 -9.38 -11.95 -18.24
CA ILE A 372 -9.65 -13.32 -18.72
C ILE A 372 -11.07 -13.43 -19.29
N VAL A 373 -12.07 -12.90 -18.58
CA VAL A 373 -13.45 -12.87 -19.08
C VAL A 373 -13.53 -12.08 -20.39
N GLY A 374 -12.93 -10.89 -20.43
CA GLY A 374 -12.90 -10.03 -21.62
C GLY A 374 -12.22 -10.67 -22.82
N MET A 375 -11.10 -11.39 -22.63
CA MET A 375 -10.44 -12.10 -23.73
C MET A 375 -11.30 -13.24 -24.28
N GLU A 376 -11.95 -14.02 -23.42
CA GLU A 376 -12.73 -15.18 -23.88
C GLU A 376 -14.03 -14.75 -24.61
N PHE A 377 -14.57 -13.58 -24.31
CA PHE A 377 -15.80 -13.06 -24.94
C PHE A 377 -15.58 -12.01 -26.04
N PHE A 378 -14.50 -11.23 -25.97
CA PHE A 378 -14.27 -10.05 -26.82
C PHE A 378 -12.94 -10.09 -27.60
N ALA A 379 -12.25 -11.23 -27.65
CA ALA A 379 -11.08 -11.39 -28.53
C ALA A 379 -11.47 -11.24 -30.00
N ASP A 380 -10.67 -10.48 -30.74
CA ASP A 380 -10.79 -10.21 -32.18
C ASP A 380 -12.12 -9.57 -32.63
N VAL A 381 -12.92 -9.09 -31.68
CA VAL A 381 -14.18 -8.38 -31.93
C VAL A 381 -13.93 -6.98 -32.51
N ILE A 382 -12.90 -6.29 -32.00
CA ILE A 382 -12.54 -4.93 -32.41
C ILE A 382 -11.42 -5.00 -33.44
N TYR A 383 -11.66 -4.44 -34.63
CA TYR A 383 -10.72 -4.32 -35.73
C TYR A 383 -10.79 -2.92 -36.36
N PRO A 384 -9.79 -2.48 -37.14
CA PRO A 384 -9.82 -1.14 -37.71
C PRO A 384 -10.98 -0.93 -38.69
N ASN A 385 -11.60 0.26 -38.69
CA ASN A 385 -12.81 0.60 -39.46
C ASN A 385 -14.08 -0.21 -39.13
N CYS A 386 -14.18 -0.77 -37.91
CA CYS A 386 -15.41 -1.40 -37.43
C CYS A 386 -16.40 -0.38 -36.82
N CYS A 387 -17.51 -0.86 -36.24
CA CYS A 387 -18.49 -0.06 -35.51
C CYS A 387 -19.18 1.08 -36.30
N ASN A 388 -19.21 1.01 -37.63
CA ASN A 388 -19.75 2.07 -38.50
C ASN A 388 -21.26 2.35 -38.34
N THR A 389 -22.02 1.41 -37.79
CA THR A 389 -23.47 1.55 -37.52
C THR A 389 -23.78 2.26 -36.19
N SER A 390 -22.75 2.47 -35.36
CA SER A 390 -22.91 3.04 -34.02
C SER A 390 -22.59 4.53 -33.99
N THR A 391 -22.96 5.20 -32.90
CA THR A 391 -22.61 6.62 -32.66
C THR A 391 -21.12 6.86 -32.44
N VAL A 392 -20.34 5.79 -32.24
CA VAL A 392 -18.89 5.84 -31.99
C VAL A 392 -18.05 5.51 -33.23
N ALA A 393 -18.66 5.44 -34.42
CA ALA A 393 -17.99 5.13 -35.67
C ALA A 393 -16.73 6.00 -35.92
N ASP A 394 -16.79 7.29 -35.59
CA ASP A 394 -15.67 8.22 -35.75
C ASP A 394 -14.43 7.84 -34.93
N ALA A 395 -14.60 7.17 -33.79
CA ALA A 395 -13.51 6.74 -32.93
C ALA A 395 -12.76 5.51 -33.47
N TYR A 396 -13.41 4.69 -34.32
CA TYR A 396 -12.85 3.44 -34.84
C TYR A 396 -12.36 3.54 -36.30
N ARG A 397 -12.40 4.75 -36.88
CA ARG A 397 -11.97 5.00 -38.27
C ARG A 397 -10.45 4.90 -38.46
N GLN A 398 -10.07 4.46 -39.64
CA GLN A 398 -8.70 4.40 -40.16
C GLN A 398 -8.77 4.63 -41.68
N ILE A 399 -8.59 5.88 -42.11
CA ILE A 399 -8.79 6.29 -43.50
C ILE A 399 -7.47 6.82 -44.07
N ASN A 400 -7.09 6.33 -45.25
CA ASN A 400 -5.95 6.84 -46.00
C ASN A 400 -6.38 8.09 -46.78
N VAL A 401 -5.91 9.28 -46.38
CA VAL A 401 -6.16 10.53 -47.08
C VAL A 401 -4.92 10.93 -47.88
N THR A 402 -5.01 10.87 -49.21
CA THR A 402 -3.96 11.35 -50.11
C THR A 402 -4.12 12.84 -50.36
N ILE A 403 -3.15 13.66 -49.92
CA ILE A 403 -3.07 15.09 -50.25
C ILE A 403 -1.81 15.29 -51.09
N GLY A 404 -1.98 15.42 -52.41
CA GLY A 404 -0.87 15.45 -53.36
C GLY A 404 -0.08 14.14 -53.37
N ASN A 405 1.24 14.19 -53.16
CA ASN A 405 2.12 13.01 -53.13
C ASN A 405 2.27 12.35 -51.74
N ARG A 406 1.55 12.81 -50.71
CA ARG A 406 1.63 12.26 -49.35
C ARG A 406 0.31 11.60 -48.98
N THR A 407 0.37 10.32 -48.63
CA THR A 407 -0.68 9.60 -47.91
C THR A 407 -0.54 9.91 -46.42
N VAL A 408 -1.51 10.62 -45.86
CA VAL A 408 -1.64 10.81 -44.41
C VAL A 408 -2.76 9.90 -43.92
N LEU A 409 -2.47 9.15 -42.86
CA LEU A 409 -3.41 8.24 -42.25
C LEU A 409 -4.20 9.00 -41.17
N GLU A 410 -5.52 9.09 -41.32
CA GLU A 410 -6.41 9.64 -40.30
C GLU A 410 -7.02 8.51 -39.47
N GLU A 411 -6.70 8.47 -38.17
CA GLU A 411 -7.08 7.38 -37.28
C GLU A 411 -7.79 7.88 -36.02
N GLY A 412 -8.81 7.15 -35.57
CA GLY A 412 -9.45 7.36 -34.29
C GLY A 412 -8.79 6.60 -33.11
N TYR A 413 -7.82 5.72 -33.39
CA TYR A 413 -7.00 4.94 -32.45
C TYR A 413 -7.72 4.00 -31.46
N TYR A 414 -9.03 4.11 -31.23
CA TYR A 414 -9.74 3.26 -30.25
C TYR A 414 -9.79 1.77 -30.62
N TYR A 415 -9.50 1.41 -31.87
CA TYR A 415 -9.35 0.02 -32.28
C TYR A 415 -8.13 -0.69 -31.63
N LEU A 416 -7.18 0.08 -31.08
CA LEU A 416 -6.04 -0.45 -30.33
C LEU A 416 -6.45 -0.99 -28.94
N ASN A 417 -7.55 -0.49 -28.39
CA ASN A 417 -8.11 -0.91 -27.11
C ASN A 417 -8.95 -2.18 -27.29
N ASN A 418 -8.25 -3.31 -27.40
CA ASN A 418 -8.84 -4.63 -27.63
C ASN A 418 -8.59 -5.60 -26.46
N PHE A 419 -9.24 -6.75 -26.55
CA PHE A 419 -9.09 -7.88 -25.61
C PHE A 419 -8.43 -9.09 -26.29
N ASN A 420 -7.53 -8.86 -27.26
CA ASN A 420 -6.90 -9.96 -28.00
C ASN A 420 -5.81 -10.64 -27.17
N ASN A 421 -5.13 -9.89 -26.30
CA ASN A 421 -4.06 -10.37 -25.44
C ASN A 421 -4.24 -9.89 -24.00
N ILE A 422 -3.58 -10.56 -23.05
CA ILE A 422 -3.69 -10.19 -21.63
C ILE A 422 -3.12 -8.80 -21.35
N LEU A 423 -2.06 -8.42 -22.06
CA LEU A 423 -1.43 -7.11 -21.90
C LEU A 423 -2.29 -5.98 -22.49
N SER A 424 -2.87 -6.17 -23.69
CA SER A 424 -3.80 -5.18 -24.25
C SER A 424 -5.06 -5.07 -23.39
N SER A 425 -5.59 -6.20 -22.92
CA SER A 425 -6.70 -6.22 -21.96
C SER A 425 -6.38 -5.43 -20.68
N PHE A 426 -5.17 -5.55 -20.13
CA PHE A 426 -4.77 -4.76 -18.95
C PHE A 426 -4.68 -3.27 -19.21
N VAL A 427 -4.16 -2.85 -20.38
CA VAL A 427 -4.14 -1.44 -20.76
C VAL A 427 -5.58 -0.93 -20.92
N THR A 428 -6.44 -1.66 -21.64
CA THR A 428 -7.86 -1.32 -21.81
C THR A 428 -8.59 -1.21 -20.46
N LEU A 429 -8.42 -2.18 -19.55
CA LEU A 429 -9.04 -2.11 -18.20
C LEU A 429 -8.47 -0.98 -17.35
N PHE A 430 -7.19 -0.64 -17.50
CA PHE A 430 -6.59 0.52 -16.85
C PHE A 430 -7.23 1.82 -17.34
N GLU A 431 -7.40 1.99 -18.65
CA GLU A 431 -8.07 3.15 -19.24
C GLU A 431 -9.52 3.27 -18.75
N LEU A 432 -10.26 2.15 -18.68
CA LEU A 432 -11.61 2.12 -18.13
C LEU A 432 -11.66 2.51 -16.64
N THR A 433 -10.60 2.24 -15.87
CA THR A 433 -10.52 2.63 -14.45
C THR A 433 -10.28 4.12 -14.26
N VAL A 434 -9.73 4.81 -15.26
CA VAL A 434 -9.62 6.28 -15.26
C VAL A 434 -10.99 6.95 -15.50
N VAL A 435 -12.02 6.19 -15.90
CA VAL A 435 -13.42 6.62 -16.08
C VAL A 435 -13.66 7.58 -17.25
N ASN A 436 -12.62 8.15 -17.86
CA ASN A 436 -12.81 9.03 -19.01
C ASN A 436 -13.11 8.22 -20.30
N ASN A 437 -14.05 8.68 -21.12
CA ASN A 437 -14.40 8.10 -22.43
C ASN A 437 -14.72 6.59 -22.44
N TRP A 438 -14.97 5.98 -21.28
CA TRP A 438 -15.16 4.53 -21.16
C TRP A 438 -16.36 3.99 -21.96
N TYR A 439 -17.39 4.83 -22.15
CA TYR A 439 -18.57 4.50 -22.93
C TYR A 439 -18.25 4.28 -24.42
N ILE A 440 -17.16 4.88 -24.96
CA ILE A 440 -16.74 4.69 -26.36
C ILE A 440 -16.34 3.23 -26.57
N THR A 441 -15.52 2.69 -25.67
CA THR A 441 -15.11 1.27 -25.70
C THR A 441 -16.30 0.34 -25.46
N MET A 442 -17.19 0.69 -24.52
CA MET A 442 -18.40 -0.09 -24.26
C MET A 442 -19.28 -0.15 -25.51
N GLU A 443 -19.67 0.98 -26.09
CA GLU A 443 -20.55 1.03 -27.26
C GLU A 443 -19.90 0.39 -28.48
N GLY A 444 -18.58 0.54 -28.66
CA GLY A 444 -17.82 -0.15 -29.71
C GLY A 444 -17.96 -1.67 -29.63
N VAL A 445 -17.71 -2.27 -28.46
CA VAL A 445 -17.87 -3.72 -28.24
C VAL A 445 -19.32 -4.16 -28.39
N THR A 446 -20.29 -3.37 -27.91
CA THR A 446 -21.71 -3.72 -28.03
C THR A 446 -22.19 -3.71 -29.47
N SER A 447 -21.62 -2.83 -30.32
CA SER A 447 -21.99 -2.75 -31.74
C SER A 447 -21.63 -4.01 -32.53
N GLN A 448 -20.60 -4.73 -32.09
CA GLN A 448 -20.12 -5.95 -32.72
C GLN A 448 -20.61 -7.23 -32.03
N THR A 449 -21.18 -7.12 -30.83
CA THR A 449 -21.59 -8.27 -30.01
C THR A 449 -23.09 -8.22 -29.67
N THR A 450 -23.42 -8.05 -28.39
CA THR A 450 -24.80 -7.94 -27.90
C THR A 450 -24.89 -6.88 -26.81
N HIS A 451 -26.11 -6.38 -26.55
CA HIS A 451 -26.38 -5.43 -25.47
C HIS A 451 -25.97 -5.95 -24.08
N TRP A 452 -25.91 -7.27 -23.87
CA TRP A 452 -25.44 -7.88 -22.61
C TRP A 452 -23.97 -7.56 -22.29
N SER A 453 -23.16 -7.20 -23.29
CA SER A 453 -21.79 -6.73 -23.04
C SER A 453 -21.74 -5.41 -22.26
N ARG A 454 -22.79 -4.57 -22.30
CA ARG A 454 -22.92 -3.37 -21.45
C ARG A 454 -22.83 -3.73 -19.96
N LEU A 455 -23.43 -4.85 -19.57
CA LEU A 455 -23.41 -5.32 -18.18
C LEU A 455 -21.99 -5.63 -17.71
N TYR A 456 -21.11 -6.14 -18.58
CA TYR A 456 -19.70 -6.37 -18.25
C TYR A 456 -19.00 -5.06 -17.89
N PHE A 457 -19.14 -4.01 -18.71
CA PHE A 457 -18.48 -2.72 -18.48
C PHE A 457 -19.08 -1.99 -17.26
N MET A 458 -20.39 -2.01 -17.08
CA MET A 458 -21.06 -1.41 -15.92
C MET A 458 -20.67 -2.12 -14.61
N THR A 459 -20.60 -3.46 -14.63
CA THR A 459 -20.14 -4.25 -13.46
C THR A 459 -18.67 -3.95 -13.15
N PHE A 460 -17.81 -3.87 -14.18
CA PHE A 460 -16.42 -3.49 -14.02
C PHE A 460 -16.27 -2.10 -13.38
N TYR A 461 -17.05 -1.12 -13.86
CA TYR A 461 -17.06 0.24 -13.29
C TYR A 461 -17.41 0.23 -11.80
N ILE A 462 -18.51 -0.42 -11.41
CA ILE A 462 -18.95 -0.48 -10.01
C ILE A 462 -17.87 -1.14 -9.14
N VAL A 463 -17.33 -2.28 -9.57
CA VAL A 463 -16.29 -3.01 -8.82
C VAL A 463 -15.00 -2.19 -8.71
N THR A 464 -14.50 -1.62 -9.82
CA THR A 464 -13.23 -0.87 -9.81
C THR A 464 -13.38 0.44 -9.02
N MET A 465 -14.53 1.10 -9.07
CA MET A 465 -14.81 2.30 -8.27
C MET A 465 -14.75 1.98 -6.77
N VAL A 466 -15.40 0.91 -6.31
CA VAL A 466 -15.35 0.47 -4.90
C VAL A 466 -13.93 0.12 -4.49
N VAL A 467 -13.23 -0.68 -5.30
CA VAL A 467 -11.87 -1.11 -4.98
C VAL A 467 -10.91 0.09 -4.92
N MET A 468 -10.98 1.00 -5.90
CA MET A 468 -10.12 2.19 -5.94
C MET A 468 -10.40 3.15 -4.79
N THR A 469 -11.66 3.34 -4.41
CA THR A 469 -12.02 4.25 -3.31
C THR A 469 -11.55 3.72 -1.97
N ILE A 470 -11.68 2.41 -1.72
CA ILE A 470 -11.11 1.75 -0.54
C ILE A 470 -9.58 1.89 -0.53
N ILE A 471 -8.91 1.66 -1.66
CA ILE A 471 -7.45 1.77 -1.78
C ILE A 471 -6.98 3.21 -1.49
N VAL A 472 -7.61 4.20 -2.12
CA VAL A 472 -7.25 5.62 -1.96
C VAL A 472 -7.47 6.05 -0.52
N ALA A 473 -8.61 5.70 0.07
CA ALA A 473 -8.93 6.10 1.43
C ALA A 473 -7.96 5.51 2.46
N PHE A 474 -7.57 4.25 2.30
CA PHE A 474 -6.57 3.61 3.14
C PHE A 474 -5.17 4.24 3.01
N ILE A 475 -4.76 4.61 1.79
CA ILE A 475 -3.48 5.29 1.56
C ILE A 475 -3.51 6.67 2.22
N LEU A 476 -4.60 7.41 2.05
CA LEU A 476 -4.76 8.73 2.64
C LEU A 476 -4.76 8.68 4.17
N ASP A 477 -5.50 7.76 4.79
CA ASP A 477 -5.54 7.62 6.25
C ASP A 477 -4.15 7.28 6.81
N ALA A 478 -3.47 6.30 6.21
CA ALA A 478 -2.11 5.93 6.59
C ALA A 478 -1.12 7.09 6.44
N PHE A 479 -1.25 7.87 5.36
CA PHE A 479 -0.37 8.99 5.05
C PHE A 479 -0.63 10.18 5.98
N VAL A 480 -1.90 10.57 6.17
CA VAL A 480 -2.31 11.65 7.06
C VAL A 480 -1.93 11.33 8.50
N PHE A 481 -2.15 10.10 8.95
CA PHE A 481 -1.72 9.65 10.27
C PHE A 481 -0.21 9.80 10.46
N ARG A 482 0.61 9.26 9.55
CA ARG A 482 2.07 9.31 9.68
C ARG A 482 2.62 10.73 9.55
N MET A 483 1.98 11.56 8.73
CA MET A 483 2.34 12.98 8.59
C MET A 483 1.97 13.79 9.85
N ASN A 484 0.78 13.57 10.43
CA ASN A 484 0.36 14.18 11.69
C ASN A 484 1.22 13.71 12.86
N TYR A 485 1.56 12.42 12.89
CA TYR A 485 2.45 11.82 13.87
C TYR A 485 3.87 12.43 13.78
N SER A 486 4.45 12.50 12.58
CA SER A 486 5.73 13.16 12.33
C SER A 486 5.71 14.65 12.74
N ARG A 487 4.54 15.29 12.73
CA ARG A 487 4.37 16.67 13.23
C ARG A 487 4.21 16.74 14.76
N LYS A 488 3.60 15.74 15.39
CA LYS A 488 3.31 15.71 16.83
C LYS A 488 4.53 15.25 17.65
N ASN A 489 5.27 14.26 17.15
CA ASN A 489 6.54 13.79 17.69
C ASN A 489 7.73 14.65 17.23
N ARG A 490 7.45 15.91 16.87
CA ARG A 490 8.41 16.88 16.37
C ARG A 490 9.00 17.68 17.51
N GLU A 491 9.36 16.98 18.58
CA GLU A 491 10.38 17.49 19.46
C GLU A 491 11.69 17.56 18.67
N PRO A 492 12.51 18.61 18.83
CA PRO A 492 13.71 18.80 18.04
C PRO A 492 14.77 17.74 18.39
N LEU A 493 14.67 16.55 17.77
CA LEU A 493 15.72 15.53 17.83
C LEU A 493 16.90 15.98 16.97
N ASP A 494 18.11 15.93 17.53
CA ASP A 494 19.32 16.46 16.90
C ASP A 494 19.94 15.57 15.84
N ASP A 495 19.61 14.28 15.84
CA ASP A 495 20.13 13.34 14.87
C ASP A 495 19.05 12.97 13.83
N PRO A 496 19.24 13.29 12.54
CA PRO A 496 18.37 12.79 11.47
C PRO A 496 18.32 11.25 11.39
N GLU A 497 19.19 10.51 12.09
CA GLU A 497 19.10 9.05 12.21
C GLU A 497 17.99 8.57 13.16
N ASP A 498 17.62 9.35 14.18
CA ASP A 498 16.59 8.97 15.18
C ASP A 498 15.16 9.07 14.61
N GLU A 499 15.00 9.77 13.49
CA GLU A 499 13.73 9.87 12.77
C GLU A 499 13.28 8.50 12.21
N LYS A 500 14.21 7.55 11.99
CA LYS A 500 13.96 6.29 11.26
C LYS A 500 13.54 5.09 12.12
N GLY A 501 13.63 5.16 13.45
CA GLY A 501 13.41 3.99 14.29
C GLY A 501 13.04 4.30 15.73
N ILE A 502 12.77 3.26 16.50
CA ILE A 502 12.73 3.33 17.95
C ILE A 502 14.12 2.96 18.45
N VAL A 503 14.71 3.87 19.20
CA VAL A 503 16.04 3.74 19.79
C VAL A 503 15.87 3.43 21.27
N PHE A 504 16.68 2.50 21.77
CA PHE A 504 16.70 2.11 23.18
C PHE A 504 18.14 2.09 23.65
N GLU A 505 18.42 2.77 24.75
CA GLU A 505 19.74 2.79 25.37
C GLU A 505 19.75 1.88 26.60
N ALA A 506 20.74 1.00 26.64
CA ALA A 506 20.97 0.08 27.75
C ALA A 506 22.40 0.26 28.27
N GLU A 507 22.55 0.92 29.42
CA GLU A 507 23.83 0.91 30.13
C GLU A 507 24.04 -0.45 30.79
N VAL A 508 25.24 -1.02 30.71
CA VAL A 508 25.62 -2.27 31.39
C VAL A 508 26.86 -2.02 32.22
N THR A 509 26.76 -2.27 33.52
CA THR A 509 27.90 -2.16 34.44
C THR A 509 28.76 -3.42 34.41
N ARG A 510 30.03 -3.29 34.79
CA ARG A 510 30.94 -4.44 34.91
C ARG A 510 30.39 -5.54 35.81
N VAL A 511 29.77 -5.18 36.94
CA VAL A 511 29.26 -6.13 37.94
C VAL A 511 28.14 -6.99 37.34
N GLU A 512 27.20 -6.36 36.63
CA GLU A 512 26.09 -7.07 35.99
C GLU A 512 26.56 -7.99 34.85
N ALA A 513 27.54 -7.54 34.06
CA ALA A 513 28.11 -8.36 32.98
C ALA A 513 28.80 -9.62 33.53
N LEU A 514 29.53 -9.49 34.65
CA LEU A 514 30.18 -10.62 35.33
C LEU A 514 29.16 -11.56 35.96
N GLN A 515 28.12 -11.05 36.62
CA GLN A 515 27.04 -11.86 37.17
C GLN A 515 26.30 -12.65 36.08
N ALA A 516 26.04 -12.02 34.94
CA ALA A 516 25.46 -12.71 33.79
C ALA A 516 26.41 -13.80 33.27
N LEU A 517 27.70 -13.50 33.08
CA LEU A 517 28.70 -14.46 32.62
C LEU A 517 28.78 -15.69 33.54
N GLU A 518 28.79 -15.50 34.86
CA GLU A 518 28.83 -16.57 35.85
C GLU A 518 27.55 -17.44 35.80
N LEU A 519 26.38 -16.80 35.68
CA LEU A 519 25.11 -17.49 35.51
C LEU A 519 25.09 -18.33 34.21
N TYR A 520 25.58 -17.79 33.09
CA TYR A 520 25.67 -18.52 31.82
C TYR A 520 26.70 -19.66 31.86
N LYS A 521 27.81 -19.52 32.61
CA LYS A 521 28.79 -20.60 32.82
C LYS A 521 28.22 -21.75 33.65
N HIS A 522 27.50 -21.45 34.72
CA HIS A 522 26.92 -22.48 35.60
C HIS A 522 25.70 -23.19 34.98
N THR A 523 24.95 -22.49 34.16
CA THR A 523 23.66 -22.99 33.69
C THR A 523 23.76 -23.74 32.36
N LEU A 524 24.88 -23.62 31.61
CA LEU A 524 24.90 -24.00 30.19
C LEU A 524 26.22 -24.52 29.62
N VAL A 525 26.20 -25.81 29.30
CA VAL A 525 27.19 -26.50 28.46
C VAL A 525 26.77 -26.33 26.99
N GLY A 526 27.52 -25.58 26.18
CA GLY A 526 27.40 -25.60 24.72
C GLY A 526 26.85 -24.36 24.00
N THR A 527 26.50 -23.26 24.70
CA THR A 527 26.21 -21.97 24.02
C THR A 527 27.47 -21.14 23.80
N ASN A 528 27.54 -20.39 22.69
CA ASN A 528 28.60 -19.41 22.42
C ASN A 528 28.57 -18.27 23.47
N ILE A 529 29.28 -18.47 24.58
CA ILE A 529 29.52 -17.48 25.64
C ILE A 529 30.54 -16.43 25.18
N SER A 530 31.25 -16.68 24.07
CA SER A 530 32.25 -15.78 23.47
C SER A 530 31.79 -14.32 23.40
N SER A 531 30.56 -14.07 22.94
CA SER A 531 29.99 -12.72 22.86
C SER A 531 29.86 -11.97 24.19
N LEU A 532 29.59 -12.67 25.31
CA LEU A 532 29.53 -12.09 26.66
C LEU A 532 30.93 -11.92 27.25
N GLN A 533 31.85 -12.84 26.94
CA GLN A 533 33.24 -12.75 27.35
C GLN A 533 33.95 -11.59 26.65
N GLU A 534 33.70 -11.40 25.35
CA GLU A 534 34.14 -10.23 24.58
C GLU A 534 33.59 -8.92 25.15
N MET A 535 32.32 -8.90 25.60
CA MET A 535 31.76 -7.74 26.30
C MET A 535 32.56 -7.43 27.57
N CYS A 536 32.80 -8.41 28.43
CA CYS A 536 33.54 -8.21 29.69
C CYS A 536 34.95 -7.66 29.43
N VAL A 537 35.66 -8.24 28.45
CA VAL A 537 37.00 -7.80 28.02
C VAL A 537 36.95 -6.39 27.43
N ALA A 538 35.90 -6.04 26.69
CA ALA A 538 35.72 -4.68 26.17
C ALA A 538 35.51 -3.66 27.29
N ILE A 539 34.75 -4.01 28.35
CA ILE A 539 34.59 -3.14 29.53
C ILE A 539 35.95 -2.93 30.20
N GLU A 540 36.72 -4.01 30.40
CA GLU A 540 38.06 -3.94 30.98
C GLU A 540 39.03 -3.09 30.17
N LYS A 541 39.05 -3.26 28.85
CA LYS A 541 39.94 -2.53 27.95
C LYS A 541 39.57 -1.04 27.85
N SER A 542 38.29 -0.70 28.00
CA SER A 542 37.81 0.69 27.92
C SER A 542 38.20 1.54 29.13
N GLY A 543 38.50 0.93 30.28
CA GLY A 543 38.78 1.65 31.53
C GLY A 543 37.55 2.31 32.18
N HIS A 544 36.37 2.22 31.57
CA HIS A 544 35.12 2.77 32.09
C HIS A 544 34.35 1.75 32.96
N PRO A 545 33.57 2.20 33.97
CA PRO A 545 32.80 1.31 34.86
C PRO A 545 31.60 0.65 34.17
N SER A 546 31.15 1.20 33.05
CA SER A 546 29.98 0.76 32.29
C SER A 546 30.18 0.96 30.78
N LEU A 547 29.40 0.22 30.00
CA LEU A 547 29.25 0.40 28.55
C LEU A 547 27.79 0.68 28.22
N VAL A 548 27.55 1.68 27.38
CA VAL A 548 26.21 1.98 26.84
C VAL A 548 26.03 1.26 25.51
N PHE A 549 24.98 0.45 25.43
CA PHE A 549 24.57 -0.22 24.20
C PHE A 549 23.35 0.49 23.60
N LEU A 550 23.40 0.71 22.29
CA LEU A 550 22.32 1.31 21.52
C LEU A 550 21.56 0.24 20.73
N GLY A 551 20.33 -0.05 21.15
CA GLY A 551 19.39 -0.87 20.40
C GLY A 551 18.60 -0.03 19.40
N ARG A 552 18.55 -0.44 18.13
CA ARG A 552 17.74 0.22 17.10
C ARG A 552 16.79 -0.77 16.44
N ARG A 553 15.51 -0.41 16.32
CA ARG A 553 14.53 -1.14 15.49
C ARG A 553 13.75 -0.20 14.58
N SER A 554 13.43 -0.64 13.37
CA SER A 554 12.50 0.09 12.50
C SER A 554 11.09 0.05 13.07
N ARG A 555 10.32 1.11 12.83
CA ARG A 555 8.90 1.18 13.19
C ARG A 555 8.10 0.23 12.31
N THR A 556 7.11 -0.41 12.90
CA THR A 556 6.21 -1.37 12.24
C THR A 556 4.79 -0.82 12.18
N LYS A 557 3.94 -1.41 11.31
CA LYS A 557 2.49 -1.07 11.26
C LYS A 557 1.83 -1.11 12.64
N SER A 558 2.17 -2.11 13.46
CA SER A 558 1.57 -2.24 14.79
C SER A 558 1.95 -1.08 15.71
N ASP A 559 3.17 -0.54 15.61
CA ASP A 559 3.58 0.60 16.43
C ASP A 559 2.75 1.84 16.10
N LEU A 560 2.54 2.09 14.80
CA LEU A 560 1.67 3.16 14.30
C LEU A 560 0.21 2.96 14.72
N SER A 561 -0.31 1.74 14.57
CA SER A 561 -1.70 1.41 14.93
C SER A 561 -1.94 1.49 16.44
N MET A 562 -0.96 1.09 17.27
CA MET A 562 -1.04 1.23 18.73
C MET A 562 -1.13 2.70 19.14
N LYS A 563 -0.40 3.60 18.47
CA LYS A 563 -0.53 5.04 18.71
C LYS A 563 -1.85 5.62 18.21
N MET A 564 -2.38 5.10 17.10
CA MET A 564 -3.65 5.56 16.54
C MET A 564 -4.84 5.28 17.47
N TYR A 565 -4.84 4.13 18.13
CA TYR A 565 -5.90 3.71 19.05
C TYR A 565 -5.50 3.86 20.53
N GLN A 566 -4.50 4.70 20.84
CA GLN A 566 -3.92 4.77 22.19
C GLN A 566 -4.96 5.04 23.28
N GLU A 567 -5.93 5.92 23.02
CA GLU A 567 -7.01 6.28 23.94
C GLU A 567 -7.97 5.10 24.20
N GLU A 568 -8.17 4.23 23.21
CA GLU A 568 -9.13 3.12 23.29
C GLU A 568 -8.49 1.80 23.75
N ILE A 569 -7.17 1.66 23.61
CA ILE A 569 -6.46 0.40 23.94
C ILE A 569 -6.65 0.03 25.41
N GLN A 570 -6.67 1.01 26.31
CA GLN A 570 -6.87 0.75 27.73
C GLN A 570 -8.27 0.18 27.98
N GLU A 571 -9.31 0.76 27.37
CA GLU A 571 -10.68 0.26 27.45
C GLU A 571 -10.77 -1.17 26.89
N TRP A 572 -10.09 -1.46 25.79
CA TRP A 572 -10.06 -2.82 25.22
C TRP A 572 -9.40 -3.84 26.15
N TYR A 573 -8.36 -3.44 26.89
CA TYR A 573 -7.73 -4.32 27.87
C TYR A 573 -8.63 -4.56 29.08
N GLU A 574 -9.35 -3.54 29.56
CA GLU A 574 -10.33 -3.70 30.63
C GLU A 574 -11.51 -4.57 30.22
N GLU A 575 -12.02 -4.41 28.99
CA GLU A 575 -13.09 -5.25 28.47
C GLU A 575 -12.62 -6.71 28.32
N TYR A 576 -11.40 -6.91 27.81
CA TYR A 576 -10.80 -8.23 27.69
C TYR A 576 -10.56 -8.90 29.05
N SER A 577 -10.08 -8.15 30.05
CA SER A 577 -9.90 -8.68 31.40
C SER A 577 -11.24 -9.06 32.01
N ARG A 578 -12.28 -8.22 31.90
CA ARG A 578 -13.64 -8.56 32.35
C ARG A 578 -14.22 -9.81 31.67
N THR A 579 -13.97 -9.99 30.37
CA THR A 579 -14.53 -11.11 29.60
C THR A 579 -13.79 -12.43 29.85
N ASN A 580 -12.47 -12.39 30.09
CA ASN A 580 -11.64 -13.56 30.38
C ASN A 580 -11.41 -13.83 31.88
N LEU A 581 -11.93 -12.98 32.76
CA LEU A 581 -12.21 -13.31 34.16
C LEU A 581 -13.63 -13.91 34.27
N PRO A 582 -13.80 -15.21 33.99
CA PRO A 582 -14.77 -15.99 34.76
C PRO A 582 -14.21 -17.34 35.26
N GLN A 583 -14.47 -17.65 36.55
CA GLN A 583 -14.47 -18.97 37.21
C GLN A 583 -13.13 -19.64 37.62
N LEU A 584 -12.03 -18.93 37.89
CA LEU A 584 -10.88 -19.59 38.56
C LEU A 584 -11.07 -19.73 40.09
N ASP A 585 -11.89 -18.88 40.72
CA ASP A 585 -12.05 -18.87 42.18
C ASP A 585 -13.15 -19.79 42.72
N SER A 586 -14.04 -20.35 41.88
CA SER A 586 -15.14 -21.20 42.36
C SER A 586 -14.84 -22.72 42.36
N SER A 587 -13.79 -23.16 41.66
CA SER A 587 -13.40 -24.58 41.63
C SER A 587 -12.33 -24.92 42.67
N LEU A 588 -11.48 -23.98 43.06
CA LEU A 588 -10.47 -24.18 44.10
C LEU A 588 -11.02 -24.12 45.54
N HIS A 589 -12.18 -23.49 45.75
CA HIS A 589 -12.83 -23.45 47.07
C HIS A 589 -13.82 -24.58 47.35
N ARG A 590 -14.17 -25.44 46.37
CA ARG A 590 -15.06 -26.59 46.61
C ARG A 590 -14.37 -27.87 47.08
N ASP A 591 -13.05 -27.98 46.91
CA ASP A 591 -12.29 -29.17 47.32
C ASP A 591 -11.70 -29.07 48.75
N LEU A 592 -11.98 -27.99 49.48
CA LEU A 592 -11.55 -27.80 50.88
C LEU A 592 -12.65 -28.08 51.91
N ASP A 593 -13.90 -28.31 51.49
CA ASP A 593 -15.04 -28.62 52.38
C ASP A 593 -15.49 -30.08 52.23
N SER A 594 -14.56 -31.03 52.23
CA SER A 594 -14.88 -32.46 52.44
C SER A 594 -14.49 -32.86 53.87
N PRO A 595 -15.44 -33.33 54.71
CA PRO A 595 -15.12 -33.69 56.09
C PRO A 595 -14.39 -35.04 56.14
N ASP A 596 -13.31 -35.08 56.93
CA ASP A 596 -12.52 -36.27 57.28
C ASP A 596 -13.41 -37.42 57.79
N PRO A 597 -13.31 -38.65 57.23
CA PRO A 597 -13.98 -39.81 57.78
C PRO A 597 -13.09 -40.45 58.86
N SER A 598 -12.94 -39.78 60.00
CA SER A 598 -12.27 -40.39 61.17
C SER A 598 -12.76 -39.82 62.50
N GLN A 599 -14.06 -39.88 62.78
CA GLN A 599 -14.58 -39.73 64.14
C GLN A 599 -16.01 -40.29 64.29
N SER A 600 -16.13 -41.57 64.66
CA SER A 600 -17.24 -42.08 65.48
C SER A 600 -16.89 -43.45 66.04
N VAL A 601 -16.26 -43.43 67.21
CA VAL A 601 -16.33 -44.51 68.20
C VAL A 601 -17.41 -44.09 69.21
N ASN A 602 -18.21 -45.09 69.60
CA ASN A 602 -19.39 -45.09 70.47
C ASN A 602 -20.75 -44.98 69.80
#